data_AF-N6UMG8-F1
#
_entry.id   AF-N6UMG8-F1
#
_cell.length_a   1.000
_cell.length_b   1.000
_cell.length_c   1.000
_cell.angle_alpha   90.00
_cell.angle_beta   90.00
_cell.angle_gamma   90.00
#
_symmetry.space_group_name_H-M   'P 1'
#
loop_
_entity.id
_entity.type
_entity.pdbx_description
1 polymer ?
#
loop_
_entity_poly.entity_id
_entity_poly.type
_entity_poly.pdbx_seq_one_letter_code
_entity_poly.pdbx_strand_id
1 'polypeptide(L)'
;MSCTTKTTENTHVKNKQKDLQEATSSKDEQQVLEKVKTLDNVCTFTKCKNKTNLIAIDCKFCKGRFCTSHGLPEIHGCGEAVRREERREYMHPDPKLSHDKHEQAQTKLNMKLRQMQLERKSKQGFQDKGKKKK
;
A
#
# COMPACT_ATOMS: atom_id res chain seq x y z
N MET A 1 5.76 12.62 2.16
CA MET A 1 5.00 11.51 2.76
C MET A 1 5.59 10.19 2.31
N SER A 2 6.47 9.61 3.12
CA SER A 2 7.21 8.39 2.79
C SER A 2 6.33 7.18 3.13
N CYS A 3 5.71 6.58 2.11
CA CYS A 3 4.90 5.39 2.26
C CYS A 3 5.83 4.21 2.60
N THR A 4 5.77 3.74 3.85
CA THR A 4 6.54 2.58 4.30
C THR A 4 5.87 1.31 3.77
N THR A 5 6.41 0.77 2.68
CA THR A 5 5.99 -0.53 2.12
C THR A 5 6.34 -1.63 3.12
N LYS A 6 5.34 -2.13 3.85
CA LYS A 6 5.49 -3.30 4.71
C LYS A 6 5.64 -4.52 3.79
N THR A 7 6.86 -5.02 3.67
CA THR A 7 7.17 -6.28 2.98
C THR A 7 6.46 -7.40 3.72
N THR A 8 5.42 -7.97 3.12
CA THR A 8 4.80 -9.21 3.61
C THR A 8 5.76 -10.35 3.37
N GLU A 9 6.18 -11.04 4.43
CA GLU A 9 7.03 -12.22 4.36
C GLU A 9 6.27 -13.35 3.66
N ASN A 10 6.62 -13.59 2.40
CA ASN A 10 5.88 -14.51 1.55
C ASN A 10 6.57 -15.88 1.50
N THR A 11 5.94 -16.89 2.11
CA THR A 11 6.50 -18.23 2.28
C THR A 11 6.55 -19.05 0.99
N HIS A 12 5.81 -18.65 -0.05
CA HIS A 12 5.62 -19.45 -1.27
C HIS A 12 6.32 -18.91 -2.53
N VAL A 13 7.03 -17.79 -2.42
CA VAL A 13 7.77 -17.16 -3.52
C VAL A 13 9.26 -17.52 -3.42
N LYS A 14 9.90 -17.87 -4.54
CA LYS A 14 11.35 -18.11 -4.59
C LYS A 14 12.11 -16.85 -4.19
N ASN A 15 13.23 -17.00 -3.49
CA ASN A 15 14.05 -15.86 -3.09
C ASN A 15 14.86 -15.35 -4.28
N LYS A 16 14.21 -14.48 -5.06
CA LYS A 16 14.74 -13.93 -6.32
C LYS A 16 16.12 -13.28 -6.12
N GLN A 17 16.42 -12.69 -4.96
CA GLN A 17 17.73 -12.09 -4.70
C GLN A 17 18.86 -13.13 -4.61
N LYS A 18 18.60 -14.29 -4.01
CA LYS A 18 19.59 -15.37 -3.94
C LYS A 18 19.85 -15.98 -5.32
N ASP A 19 18.78 -16.25 -6.06
CA ASP A 19 18.88 -16.82 -7.43
C ASP A 19 19.59 -15.85 -8.39
N LEU A 20 19.34 -14.54 -8.27
CA LEU A 20 20.02 -13.52 -9.06
C LEU A 20 21.51 -13.41 -8.69
N GLN A 21 21.86 -13.44 -7.40
CA GLN A 21 23.25 -13.38 -6.94
C GLN A 21 24.06 -14.58 -7.45
N GLU A 22 23.48 -15.79 -7.39
CA GLU A 22 24.10 -17.00 -7.93
C GLU A 22 24.29 -16.91 -9.45
N ALA A 23 23.28 -16.41 -10.18
CA ALA A 23 23.37 -16.22 -11.63
C ALA A 23 24.46 -15.22 -12.04
N THR A 24 24.72 -14.19 -11.24
CA THR A 24 25.74 -13.16 -11.50
C THR A 24 27.15 -13.52 -11.05
N SER A 25 27.36 -14.65 -10.39
CA SER A 25 28.66 -15.03 -9.85
C SER A 25 29.69 -15.48 -10.91
N SER A 26 29.26 -15.77 -12.15
CA SER A 26 30.16 -16.17 -13.24
C SER A 26 30.86 -14.98 -13.90
N LYS A 27 32.12 -15.17 -14.31
CA LYS A 27 32.95 -14.14 -14.99
C LYS A 27 32.64 -13.97 -16.48
N ASP A 28 31.95 -14.93 -17.09
CA ASP A 28 31.55 -14.88 -18.50
C ASP A 28 30.19 -14.19 -18.67
N GLU A 29 30.18 -13.06 -19.36
CA GLU A 29 29.00 -12.20 -19.55
C GLU A 29 27.86 -12.91 -20.28
N GLN A 30 28.17 -13.69 -21.33
CA GLN A 30 27.18 -14.47 -22.08
C GLN A 30 26.47 -15.48 -21.17
N GLN A 31 27.21 -16.14 -20.29
CA GLN A 31 26.65 -17.14 -19.38
C GLN A 31 25.74 -16.49 -18.33
N VAL A 32 26.11 -15.31 -17.82
CA VAL A 32 25.25 -14.53 -16.91
C VAL A 32 23.95 -14.16 -17.62
N LEU A 33 24.04 -13.68 -18.86
CA LEU A 33 22.86 -13.23 -19.62
C LEU A 33 21.88 -14.38 -19.89
N GLU A 34 22.38 -15.56 -20.22
CA GLU A 34 21.53 -16.76 -20.41
C GLU A 34 20.86 -17.19 -19.11
N LYS A 35 21.59 -17.24 -17.99
CA LYS A 35 21.02 -17.59 -16.68
C LYS A 35 19.91 -16.63 -16.28
N VAL A 36 20.13 -15.33 -16.39
CA VAL A 36 19.10 -14.32 -16.07
C VAL A 36 17.86 -14.49 -16.95
N LYS A 37 18.03 -14.70 -18.26
CA LYS A 37 16.92 -14.98 -19.18
C LYS A 37 16.14 -16.22 -18.75
N THR A 38 16.80 -17.29 -18.33
CA THR A 38 16.09 -18.50 -17.88
C THR A 38 15.28 -18.27 -16.61
N LEU A 39 15.79 -17.48 -15.67
CA LEU A 39 15.09 -17.16 -14.41
C LEU A 39 13.84 -16.31 -14.66
N ASP A 40 13.90 -15.34 -15.56
CA ASP A 40 12.74 -14.50 -15.89
C ASP A 40 11.66 -15.25 -16.68
N ASN A 41 12.06 -16.30 -17.40
CA ASN A 41 11.20 -17.13 -18.25
C ASN A 41 10.49 -18.26 -17.49
N VAL A 42 10.69 -18.41 -16.19
CA VAL A 42 10.10 -19.48 -15.36
C VAL A 42 9.25 -18.88 -14.25
N CYS A 43 8.19 -19.60 -13.88
CA CYS A 43 7.35 -19.22 -12.76
C CYS A 43 8.14 -19.10 -11.43
N THR A 44 7.94 -17.97 -10.74
CA THR A 44 8.59 -17.66 -9.46
C THR A 44 8.01 -18.39 -8.24
N PHE A 45 6.99 -19.24 -8.44
CA PHE A 45 6.44 -20.09 -7.39
C PHE A 45 7.38 -21.27 -7.07
N THR A 46 7.64 -21.56 -5.80
CA THR A 46 8.65 -22.53 -5.32
C THR A 46 8.57 -23.91 -5.98
N LYS A 47 7.35 -24.44 -6.16
CA LYS A 47 7.11 -25.79 -6.72
C LYS A 47 6.84 -25.80 -8.23
N CYS A 48 6.79 -24.64 -8.88
CA CYS A 48 6.42 -24.54 -10.29
C CYS A 48 7.66 -24.36 -11.19
N LYS A 49 7.66 -25.07 -12.33
CA LYS A 49 8.68 -24.97 -13.39
C LYS A 49 8.07 -24.62 -14.75
N ASN A 50 6.80 -24.18 -14.77
CA ASN A 50 6.13 -23.77 -16.01
C ASN A 50 6.80 -22.54 -16.60
N LYS A 51 6.92 -22.53 -17.93
CA LYS A 51 7.48 -21.42 -18.70
C LYS A 51 6.46 -20.29 -18.80
N THR A 52 6.92 -19.06 -18.58
CA THR A 52 6.14 -17.82 -18.61
C THR A 52 6.49 -16.92 -19.80
N ASN A 53 7.05 -17.51 -20.86
CA ASN A 53 7.52 -16.80 -22.06
C ASN A 53 6.40 -16.06 -22.79
N LEU A 54 5.28 -16.75 -23.02
CA LEU A 54 4.18 -16.24 -23.85
C LEU A 54 3.20 -15.39 -23.04
N ILE A 55 2.75 -15.94 -21.91
CA ILE A 55 1.78 -15.31 -21.03
C ILE A 55 2.32 -15.41 -19.62
N ALA A 56 2.34 -14.28 -18.94
CA ALA A 56 2.68 -14.22 -17.54
C ALA A 56 1.84 -13.18 -16.84
N ILE A 57 1.61 -13.46 -15.57
CA ILE A 57 0.87 -12.58 -14.67
C ILE A 57 1.87 -12.08 -13.63
N ASP A 58 2.01 -10.77 -13.57
CA ASP A 58 2.88 -10.05 -12.66
C ASP A 58 2.09 -9.52 -11.46
N CYS A 59 2.60 -9.80 -10.27
CA CYS A 59 1.95 -9.38 -9.02
C CYS A 59 2.49 -8.01 -8.57
N LYS A 60 1.60 -7.06 -8.25
CA LYS A 60 1.95 -5.71 -7.79
C LYS A 60 2.75 -5.69 -6.48
N PHE A 61 2.52 -6.66 -5.60
CA PHE A 61 3.08 -6.70 -4.24
C PHE A 61 4.47 -7.33 -4.21
N CYS A 62 4.61 -8.54 -4.75
CA CYS A 62 5.87 -9.27 -4.74
C CYS A 62 6.70 -9.07 -6.02
N LYS A 63 6.16 -8.41 -7.05
CA LYS A 63 6.79 -8.20 -8.37
C LYS A 63 7.30 -9.50 -9.02
N GLY A 64 6.70 -10.62 -8.62
CA GLY A 64 6.97 -11.94 -9.17
C GLY A 64 6.20 -12.16 -10.46
N ARG A 65 6.80 -12.95 -11.36
CA ARG A 65 6.19 -13.38 -12.63
C ARG A 65 5.67 -14.81 -12.47
N PHE A 66 4.39 -15.02 -12.74
CA PHE A 66 3.70 -16.29 -12.51
C PHE A 66 3.00 -16.81 -13.77
N CYS A 67 2.83 -18.13 -13.85
CA CYS A 67 2.00 -18.76 -14.88
C CYS A 67 0.52 -18.57 -14.56
N THR A 68 -0.35 -18.85 -15.53
CA THR A 68 -1.81 -18.69 -15.40
C THR A 68 -2.41 -19.44 -14.20
N SER A 69 -1.82 -20.58 -13.81
CA SER A 69 -2.26 -21.35 -12.63
C SER A 69 -1.86 -20.75 -11.28
N HIS A 70 -0.80 -19.94 -11.21
CA HIS A 70 -0.27 -19.38 -9.95
C HIS A 70 -0.32 -17.84 -9.92
N GLY A 71 -0.99 -17.22 -10.89
CA GLY A 71 -1.08 -15.76 -11.02
C GLY A 71 -1.93 -15.11 -9.93
N LEU A 72 -2.82 -15.85 -9.28
CA LEU A 72 -3.70 -15.30 -8.25
C LEU A 72 -2.90 -14.99 -6.97
N PRO A 73 -3.10 -13.80 -6.37
CA PRO A 73 -2.40 -13.38 -5.15
C PRO A 73 -2.61 -14.30 -3.95
N GLU A 74 -3.77 -14.95 -3.84
CA GLU A 74 -4.05 -15.92 -2.78
C GLU A 74 -3.10 -17.12 -2.81
N ILE A 75 -2.70 -17.57 -4.01
CA ILE A 75 -1.93 -18.81 -4.20
C ILE A 75 -0.46 -18.60 -3.78
N HIS A 76 0.09 -17.43 -4.06
CA HIS A 76 1.48 -17.10 -3.75
C HIS A 76 1.63 -16.23 -2.48
N GLY A 77 0.55 -16.06 -1.70
CA GLY A 77 0.53 -15.44 -0.37
C GLY A 77 0.45 -13.90 -0.34
N CYS A 78 0.31 -13.24 -1.50
CA CYS A 78 0.03 -11.79 -1.58
C CYS A 78 -1.43 -11.42 -1.31
N GLY A 79 -2.33 -12.39 -1.10
CA GLY A 79 -3.77 -12.18 -0.94
C GLY A 79 -4.14 -11.19 0.16
N GLU A 80 -3.48 -11.27 1.31
CA GLU A 80 -3.74 -10.34 2.42
C GLU A 80 -3.37 -8.89 2.10
N ALA A 81 -2.31 -8.69 1.32
CA ALA A 81 -1.87 -7.36 0.92
C ALA A 81 -2.87 -6.73 -0.06
N VAL A 82 -3.34 -7.50 -1.04
CA VAL A 82 -4.41 -7.12 -1.98
C VAL A 82 -5.68 -6.78 -1.21
N ARG A 83 -6.14 -7.68 -0.33
CA ARG A 83 -7.34 -7.50 0.46
C ARG A 83 -7.29 -6.24 1.32
N ARG A 84 -6.11 -5.87 1.83
CA ARG A 84 -5.92 -4.65 2.62
C ARG A 84 -6.01 -3.40 1.74
N GLU A 85 -5.37 -3.40 0.57
CA GLU A 85 -5.43 -2.28 -0.38
C GLU A 85 -6.85 -2.08 -0.90
N GLU A 86 -7.49 -3.13 -1.42
CA GLU A 86 -8.86 -3.07 -1.93
C GLU A 86 -9.86 -2.64 -0.85
N ARG A 87 -9.69 -3.13 0.39
CA ARG A 87 -10.52 -2.67 1.53
C ARG A 87 -10.32 -1.19 1.81
N ARG A 88 -9.09 -0.68 1.70
CA ARG A 88 -8.79 0.75 1.90
C ARG A 88 -9.44 1.58 0.80
N GLU A 89 -9.32 1.18 -0.46
CA GLU A 89 -9.94 1.86 -1.59
C GLU A 89 -11.47 1.82 -1.52
N TYR A 90 -12.04 0.70 -1.08
CA TYR A 90 -13.49 0.55 -0.96
C TYR A 90 -14.07 1.32 0.24
N MET A 91 -13.40 1.30 1.41
CA MET A 91 -13.85 2.00 2.62
C MET A 91 -13.59 3.51 2.56
N HIS A 92 -12.59 3.93 1.79
CA HIS A 92 -12.29 5.34 1.53
C HIS A 92 -12.45 5.58 0.02
N PRO A 93 -13.69 5.73 -0.47
CA PRO A 93 -13.90 6.29 -1.79
C PRO A 93 -13.42 7.74 -1.69
N ASP A 94 -12.14 7.99 -2.01
CA ASP A 94 -11.58 9.32 -1.96
C ASP A 94 -12.18 10.13 -3.13
N PRO A 95 -13.07 11.12 -2.94
CA PRO A 95 -12.94 12.31 -3.76
C PRO A 95 -11.63 12.94 -3.29
N LYS A 96 -10.57 12.85 -4.09
CA LYS A 96 -9.39 13.70 -3.89
C LYS A 96 -9.87 15.15 -3.99
N LEU A 97 -10.25 15.74 -2.87
CA LEU A 97 -10.66 17.13 -2.82
C LEU A 97 -9.40 17.91 -3.18
N SER A 98 -9.48 18.72 -4.26
CA SER A 98 -8.36 19.58 -4.69
C SER A 98 -7.75 20.29 -3.47
N HIS A 99 -6.44 20.50 -3.46
CA HIS A 99 -5.72 21.14 -2.37
C HIS A 99 -6.42 22.43 -1.88
N ASP A 100 -6.91 23.24 -2.82
CA ASP A 100 -7.67 24.48 -2.54
C ASP A 100 -8.96 24.23 -1.76
N LYS A 101 -9.69 23.16 -2.12
CA LYS A 101 -10.95 22.80 -1.45
C LYS A 101 -10.69 22.25 -0.04
N HIS A 102 -9.55 21.56 0.16
CA HIS A 102 -9.14 21.09 1.48
C HIS A 102 -8.80 22.27 2.40
N GLU A 103 -8.05 23.26 1.91
CA GLU A 103 -7.72 24.47 2.68
C GLU A 103 -8.97 25.28 3.04
N GLN A 104 -9.91 25.46 2.10
CA GLN A 104 -11.19 26.12 2.36
C GLN A 104 -12.04 25.37 3.40
N ALA A 105 -12.03 24.04 3.39
CA ALA A 105 -12.72 23.25 4.40
C ALA A 105 -12.08 23.41 5.79
N GLN A 106 -10.75 23.44 5.85
CA GLN A 106 -9.99 23.61 7.08
C GLN A 106 -10.20 25.00 7.71
N THR A 107 -10.20 26.07 6.91
CA THR A 107 -10.49 27.43 7.38
C THR A 107 -11.91 27.55 7.90
N LYS A 108 -12.92 27.03 7.17
CA LYS A 108 -14.32 26.99 7.64
C LYS A 108 -14.48 26.23 8.95
N LEU A 109 -13.79 25.10 9.10
CA LEU A 109 -13.82 24.31 10.34
C LEU A 109 -13.24 25.10 11.52
N ASN A 110 -12.09 25.75 11.32
CA ASN A 110 -11.45 26.58 12.35
C ASN A 110 -12.33 27.77 12.76
N MET A 111 -13.01 28.41 11.81
CA MET A 111 -13.97 29.48 12.11
C MET A 111 -15.14 28.97 12.95
N LYS A 112 -15.69 27.80 12.62
CA LYS A 112 -16.81 27.20 13.37
C LYS A 112 -16.38 26.74 14.78
N LEU A 113 -15.16 26.23 14.94
CA LEU A 113 -14.60 25.91 16.25
C LEU A 113 -14.44 27.15 17.13
N ARG A 114 -13.94 28.26 16.57
CA ARG A 114 -13.85 29.54 17.29
C ARG A 114 -15.23 30.07 17.68
N GLN A 115 -16.20 30.00 16.78
CA GLN A 115 -17.58 30.40 17.07
C GLN A 115 -18.18 29.60 18.23
N MET A 116 -18.04 28.26 18.20
CA MET A 116 -18.49 27.39 19.29
C MET A 116 -17.76 27.68 20.61
N GLN A 117 -16.46 28.02 20.57
CA GLN A 117 -15.72 28.41 21.77
C GLN A 117 -16.24 29.73 22.37
N LEU A 118 -16.57 30.72 21.53
CA LEU A 118 -17.14 31.99 21.96
C LEU A 118 -18.55 31.79 22.56
N GLU A 119 -19.39 30.97 21.95
CA GLU A 119 -20.72 30.63 22.45
C GLU A 119 -20.69 29.89 23.79
N ARG A 120 -19.66 29.06 24.03
CA ARG A 120 -19.44 28.43 25.33
C ARG A 120 -19.06 29.46 26.40
N LYS A 121 -18.18 30.41 26.05
CA LYS A 121 -17.74 31.48 26.98
C LYS A 121 -18.86 32.47 27.31
N SER A 122 -19.69 32.85 26.34
CA SER A 122 -20.79 33.80 26.56
C SER A 122 -21.90 33.23 27.44
N LYS A 123 -22.17 31.92 27.38
CA LYS A 123 -23.11 31.24 28.28
C LYS A 123 -22.57 31.12 29.73
N GLN A 124 -21.25 31.08 29.90
CA GLN A 124 -20.62 30.99 31.23
C GLN A 124 -20.69 32.31 32.03
N GLY A 125 -20.85 33.46 31.36
CA GLY A 125 -20.91 34.78 32.00
C GLY A 125 -22.30 35.21 32.51
N PHE A 126 -23.37 34.51 32.15
CA PHE A 126 -24.75 34.90 32.51
C PHE A 126 -25.28 34.20 33.77
N GLN A 127 -24.67 33.11 34.23
CA GLN A 127 -25.16 32.36 35.41
C GLN A 127 -24.60 32.85 36.76
N ASP A 128 -23.75 33.89 36.80
CA ASP A 128 -23.05 34.35 38.02
C ASP A 128 -23.45 35.76 38.52
N LYS A 129 -24.62 36.30 38.11
CA LYS A 129 -25.12 37.61 38.59
C LYS A 129 -26.43 37.55 39.36
N GLY A 130 -26.74 36.41 39.99
CA GLY A 130 -28.00 36.19 40.72
C GLY A 130 -27.89 35.92 42.24
N LYS A 131 -26.70 36.01 42.85
CA LYS A 131 -26.54 35.78 44.30
C LYS A 131 -25.52 36.71 44.95
N LYS A 132 -25.91 37.96 45.22
CA LYS A 132 -25.38 38.71 46.37
C LYS A 132 -26.56 39.27 47.16
N LYS A 133 -27.03 38.46 48.11
CA LYS A 133 -27.84 38.91 49.25
C LYS A 133 -26.98 39.89 50.07
N LYS A 134 -27.51 41.07 50.35
CA LYS A 134 -27.23 41.80 51.59
C LYS A 134 -28.55 42.38 52.08
#